data_AF-A0A9X4P957-F1
#
_entry.id   AF-A0A9X4P957-F1
#
_cell.length_a   1.000
_cell.length_b   1.000
_cell.length_c   1.000
_cell.angle_alpha   90.00
_cell.angle_beta   90.00
_cell.angle_gamma   90.00
#
_symmetry.space_group_name_H-M   'P 1'
#
loop_
_entity.id
_entity.type
_entity.pdbx_description
1 polymer ?
#
loop_
_entity_poly.entity_id
_entity_poly.type
_entity_poly.pdbx_seq_one_letter_code
_entity_poly.pdbx_strand_id
1 'polypeptide(L)'
;MKIGRMRRLDYGLWYIGLFVFDLFLWVFFTALEKYIDNSLYELDLFQSFIIFGWSIIILIIYTLMRFYFIIARFHDLGKSGYYSLWTIIPIAGCIISFILLFLKGEVGDNQYGKDPKSK
;
A
#
# COMPACT_ATOMS: atom_id res chain seq x y z
N MET A 1 5.92 -17.58 -6.37
CA MET A 1 4.54 -17.08 -6.24
C MET A 1 4.29 -16.07 -7.36
N LYS A 2 3.47 -16.39 -8.37
CA LYS A 2 3.11 -15.41 -9.41
C LYS A 2 1.98 -14.53 -8.86
N ILE A 3 2.14 -13.21 -8.95
CA ILE A 3 1.10 -12.26 -8.52
C ILE A 3 -0.08 -12.38 -9.49
N GLY A 4 -1.23 -12.81 -8.97
CA GLY A 4 -2.46 -13.01 -9.76
C GLY A 4 -3.19 -11.70 -10.08
N ARG A 5 -4.48 -11.81 -10.38
CA ARG A 5 -5.35 -10.69 -10.72
C ARG A 5 -6.23 -10.28 -9.55
N MET A 6 -6.44 -8.98 -9.38
CA MET A 6 -7.35 -8.42 -8.39
C MET A 6 -8.50 -7.69 -9.05
N ARG A 7 -9.74 -8.09 -8.76
CA ARG A 7 -10.95 -7.42 -9.26
C ARG A 7 -11.08 -6.01 -8.67
N ARG A 8 -11.78 -5.15 -9.41
CA ARG A 8 -12.01 -3.73 -9.05
C ARG A 8 -12.61 -3.53 -7.64
N LEU A 9 -13.58 -4.37 -7.22
CA LEU A 9 -14.19 -4.21 -5.90
C LEU A 9 -13.19 -4.51 -4.77
N ASP A 10 -12.39 -5.57 -4.91
CA ASP A 10 -11.43 -5.97 -3.88
C ASP A 10 -10.30 -4.94 -3.77
N TYR A 11 -9.88 -4.37 -4.90
CA TYR A 11 -8.96 -3.23 -4.92
C TYR A 11 -9.55 -2.01 -4.22
N GLY A 12 -10.84 -1.71 -4.46
CA GLY A 12 -11.53 -0.62 -3.78
C GLY A 12 -11.65 -0.81 -2.27
N LEU A 13 -12.04 -2.00 -1.82
CA LEU A 13 -12.10 -2.35 -0.39
C LEU A 13 -10.71 -2.25 0.26
N TRP A 14 -9.69 -2.75 -0.44
CA TRP A 14 -8.31 -2.64 0.01
C TRP A 14 -7.84 -1.17 0.10
N TYR A 15 -8.16 -0.35 -0.90
CA TYR A 15 -7.81 1.07 -0.90
C TYR A 15 -8.50 1.85 0.24
N ILE A 16 -9.77 1.53 0.54
CA ILE A 16 -10.48 2.07 1.71
C ILE A 16 -9.80 1.62 3.00
N GLY A 17 -9.48 0.33 3.12
CA GLY A 17 -8.78 -0.22 4.27
C GLY A 17 -7.42 0.43 4.51
N LEU A 18 -6.65 0.67 3.43
CA LEU A 18 -5.42 1.44 3.49
C LEU A 18 -5.64 2.86 3.97
N PHE A 19 -6.63 3.57 3.42
CA PHE A 19 -6.89 4.95 3.83
C PHE A 19 -7.24 5.05 5.32
N VAL A 20 -8.07 4.12 5.83
CA VAL A 20 -8.39 4.04 7.26
C VAL A 20 -7.14 3.72 8.09
N PHE A 21 -6.29 2.80 7.62
CA PHE A 21 -5.05 2.45 8.29
C PHE A 21 -4.05 3.62 8.30
N ASP A 22 -3.94 4.37 7.21
CA ASP A 22 -3.08 5.56 7.09
C ASP A 22 -3.56 6.66 8.04
N LEU A 23 -4.88 6.87 8.15
CA LEU A 23 -5.47 7.79 9.12
C LEU A 23 -5.13 7.36 10.56
N PHE A 24 -5.27 6.06 10.86
CA PHE A 24 -4.91 5.51 12.16
C PHE A 24 -3.42 5.70 12.47
N LEU A 25 -2.53 5.39 11.53
CA LEU A 25 -1.09 5.59 11.70
C LEU A 25 -0.76 7.05 11.94
N TRP A 26 -1.37 7.97 11.19
CA TRP A 26 -1.15 9.41 11.37
C TRP A 26 -1.56 9.88 12.78
N VAL A 27 -2.73 9.47 13.27
CA VAL A 27 -3.17 9.76 14.65
C VAL A 27 -2.24 9.11 15.68
N PHE A 28 -1.84 7.86 15.45
CA PHE A 28 -0.95 7.12 16.35
C PHE A 28 0.43 7.78 16.46
N PHE A 29 1.06 8.12 15.34
CA PHE A 29 2.38 8.75 15.32
C PHE A 29 2.37 10.15 15.91
N THR A 30 1.33 10.96 15.66
CA THR A 30 1.20 12.28 16.28
C THR A 30 0.99 12.19 17.79
N ALA A 31 0.22 11.20 18.27
CA ALA A 31 0.08 10.93 19.70
C ALA A 31 1.39 10.41 20.33
N LEU A 32 2.10 9.53 19.62
CA LEU A 32 3.40 9.00 20.05
C LEU A 32 4.44 10.10 20.14
N GLU A 33 4.57 10.94 19.11
CA GLU A 33 5.46 12.10 19.08
C GLU A 33 5.17 13.03 20.26
N LYS A 34 3.90 13.35 20.51
CA LYS A 34 3.52 14.16 21.68
C LYS A 34 3.85 13.49 23.00
N TYR A 35 3.64 12.18 23.14
CA TYR A 35 4.00 11.44 24.36
C TYR A 35 5.52 11.45 24.59
N ILE A 36 6.27 11.19 23.53
CA ILE A 36 7.72 11.28 23.49
C ILE A 36 8.13 12.71 23.91
N ASP A 37 7.65 13.77 23.26
CA ASP A 37 7.98 15.17 23.57
C ASP A 37 7.70 15.56 25.04
N ASN A 38 6.59 15.08 25.62
CA ASN A 38 6.28 15.30 27.04
C ASN A 38 7.13 14.47 28.01
N SER A 39 7.82 13.43 27.54
CA SER A 39 8.77 12.60 28.31
C SER A 39 10.24 12.86 27.94
N LEU A 40 10.52 13.77 27.01
CA LEU A 40 11.77 13.90 26.26
C LEU A 40 12.89 14.71 26.95
N TYR A 41 13.07 14.52 28.25
CA TYR A 41 14.38 14.77 28.84
C TYR A 41 15.13 13.48 29.21
N GLU A 42 14.56 12.28 29.00
CA GLU A 42 15.19 11.01 29.47
C GLU A 42 15.30 9.84 28.45
N LEU A 43 14.93 9.99 27.18
CA LEU A 43 15.17 8.94 26.18
C LEU A 43 16.66 8.89 25.78
N ASP A 44 17.33 7.77 26.05
CA ASP A 44 18.71 7.58 25.63
C ASP A 44 18.84 7.32 24.12
N LEU A 45 20.08 7.41 23.61
CA LEU A 45 20.40 7.18 22.20
C LEU A 45 20.02 5.76 21.74
N PHE A 46 20.13 4.76 22.61
CA PHE A 46 19.87 3.36 22.27
C PHE A 46 18.39 3.11 21.98
N GLN A 47 17.51 3.65 22.83
CA GLN A 47 16.06 3.56 22.65
C GLN A 47 15.61 4.27 21.37
N SER A 48 16.22 5.43 21.07
CA SER A 48 15.95 6.17 19.83
C SER A 48 16.28 5.35 18.58
N PHE A 49 17.42 4.65 18.56
CA PHE A 49 17.78 3.77 17.44
C PHE A 49 16.84 2.59 17.27
N ILE A 50 16.35 2.00 18.37
CA ILE A 50 15.36 0.91 18.32
C ILE A 50 14.05 1.39 17.69
N ILE A 51 13.51 2.52 18.15
CA ILE A 51 12.25 3.09 17.62
C ILE A 51 12.39 3.38 16.12
N PHE A 52 13.49 4.01 15.72
CA PHE A 52 13.78 4.32 14.33
C PHE A 52 13.97 3.06 13.46
N GLY A 53 14.67 2.04 13.97
CA GLY A 53 14.84 0.77 13.25
C GLY A 53 13.52 0.07 12.99
N TRP A 54 12.64 0.00 13.99
CA TRP A 54 11.32 -0.60 13.84
C TRP A 54 10.40 0.18 12.89
N SER A 55 10.44 1.51 12.92
CA SER A 55 9.62 2.34 12.01
C SER A 55 9.99 2.11 10.54
N ILE A 56 11.27 1.96 10.23
CA ILE A 56 11.75 1.64 8.87
C ILE A 56 11.27 0.25 8.41
N ILE A 57 11.35 -0.76 9.27
CA ILE A 57 10.89 -2.12 8.94
C ILE A 57 9.39 -2.12 8.61
N ILE A 58 8.58 -1.44 9.44
CA ILE A 58 7.14 -1.30 9.24
C ILE A 58 6.85 -0.60 7.91
N LEU A 59 7.57 0.49 7.61
CA LEU A 59 7.41 1.23 6.36
C LEU A 59 7.72 0.38 5.12
N ILE A 60 8.77 -0.44 5.17
CA ILE A 60 9.15 -1.35 4.08
C ILE A 60 8.04 -2.38 3.84
N ILE A 61 7.58 -3.06 4.90
CA ILE A 61 6.52 -4.07 4.78
C ILE A 61 5.24 -3.45 4.21
N TYR A 62 4.83 -2.30 4.75
CA TYR A 62 3.67 -1.55 4.27
C TYR A 62 3.79 -1.19 2.79
N THR A 63 4.96 -0.69 2.37
CA THR A 63 5.21 -0.34 0.96
C THR A 63 5.14 -1.57 0.06
N LEU A 64 5.78 -2.68 0.43
CA LEU A 64 5.75 -3.93 -0.34
C LEU A 64 4.32 -4.47 -0.52
N MET A 65 3.50 -4.41 0.53
CA MET A 65 2.09 -4.80 0.43
C MET A 65 1.34 -3.91 -0.57
N ARG A 66 1.57 -2.58 -0.56
CA ARG A 66 0.96 -1.66 -1.54
C ARG A 66 1.32 -1.99 -2.97
N PHE A 67 2.59 -2.25 -3.24
CA PHE A 67 3.05 -2.66 -4.56
C PHE A 67 2.39 -3.95 -5.02
N TYR A 68 2.28 -4.95 -4.15
CA TYR A 68 1.66 -6.23 -4.48
C TYR A 68 0.24 -6.06 -5.04
N PHE A 69 -0.59 -5.26 -4.37
CA PHE A 69 -1.98 -5.05 -4.78
C PHE A 69 -2.12 -4.20 -6.04
N ILE A 70 -1.26 -3.19 -6.21
CA ILE A 70 -1.23 -2.37 -7.43
C ILE A 70 -0.79 -3.23 -8.63
N ILE A 71 0.22 -4.10 -8.46
CA ILE A 71 0.64 -5.04 -9.51
C ILE A 71 -0.52 -5.97 -9.88
N ALA A 72 -1.22 -6.54 -8.90
CA ALA A 72 -2.37 -7.41 -9.15
C ALA A 72 -3.52 -6.68 -9.87
N ARG A 73 -3.69 -5.38 -9.64
CA ARG A 73 -4.65 -4.53 -10.36
C ARG A 73 -4.23 -4.25 -11.79
N PHE A 74 -2.94 -3.95 -12.03
CA PHE A 74 -2.42 -3.80 -13.40
C PHE A 74 -2.53 -5.09 -14.20
N HIS A 75 -2.25 -6.24 -13.57
CA HIS A 75 -2.45 -7.55 -14.18
C HIS A 75 -3.92 -7.79 -14.56
N ASP A 76 -4.88 -7.32 -13.76
CA ASP A 76 -6.29 -7.40 -14.14
C ASP A 76 -6.66 -6.50 -15.34
N LEU A 77 -5.87 -5.45 -15.60
CA LEU A 77 -6.01 -4.60 -16.79
C LEU A 77 -5.20 -5.10 -18.00
N GLY A 78 -4.62 -6.31 -17.93
CA GLY A 78 -3.76 -6.85 -18.98
C GLY A 78 -2.42 -6.11 -19.11
N LYS A 79 -2.05 -5.28 -18.13
CA LYS A 79 -0.80 -4.50 -18.13
C LYS A 79 0.25 -5.17 -17.27
N SER A 80 1.52 -4.93 -17.59
CA SER A 80 2.65 -5.43 -16.80
C SER A 80 2.70 -4.79 -15.41
N GLY A 81 3.18 -5.55 -14.41
CA GLY A 81 3.45 -5.03 -13.07
C GLY A 81 4.43 -3.85 -13.05
N TYR A 82 5.25 -3.65 -14.09
CA TYR A 82 6.16 -2.50 -14.19
C TYR A 82 5.44 -1.14 -14.10
N TYR A 83 4.17 -1.05 -14.50
CA TYR A 83 3.41 0.19 -14.36
C TYR A 83 3.20 0.61 -12.89
N SER A 84 3.34 -0.33 -11.94
CA SER A 84 3.33 -0.01 -10.51
C SER A 84 4.51 0.87 -10.08
N LEU A 85 5.64 0.89 -10.79
CA LEU A 85 6.79 1.73 -10.44
C LEU A 85 6.45 3.23 -10.49
N TRP A 86 5.48 3.63 -11.30
CA TRP A 86 4.98 5.01 -11.32
C TRP A 86 4.34 5.42 -9.99
N THR A 87 3.92 4.47 -9.15
CA THR A 87 3.35 4.76 -7.84
C THR A 87 4.38 5.06 -6.77
N ILE A 88 5.68 4.97 -7.08
CA ILE A 88 6.76 5.47 -6.21
C ILE A 88 6.73 7.00 -6.12
N ILE A 89 6.35 7.67 -7.21
CA ILE A 89 6.24 9.13 -7.25
C ILE A 89 4.95 9.51 -6.50
N PRO A 90 4.98 10.29 -5.40
CA PRO A 90 3.83 10.46 -4.52
C PRO A 90 2.56 10.94 -5.25
N ILE A 91 2.68 12.01 -6.04
CA ILE A 91 1.55 12.60 -6.76
C ILE A 91 1.04 11.64 -7.85
N ALA A 92 1.94 11.08 -8.66
CA ALA A 92 1.55 10.15 -9.72
C ALA A 92 0.94 8.87 -9.15
N GLY A 93 1.46 8.36 -8.03
CA GLY A 93 0.96 7.20 -7.34
C GLY A 93 -0.44 7.40 -6.76
N CYS A 94 -0.71 8.57 -6.20
CA CYS A 94 -2.06 8.94 -5.79
C CYS A 94 -3.03 8.96 -6.98
N ILE A 95 -2.66 9.64 -8.07
CA ILE A 95 -3.49 9.75 -9.27
C ILE A 95 -3.74 8.37 -9.91
N ILE A 96 -2.69 7.57 -10.09
CA ILE A 96 -2.80 6.22 -10.68
C ILE A 96 -3.67 5.34 -9.80
N SER A 97 -3.42 5.29 -8.49
CA SER A 97 -4.22 4.47 -7.58
C SER A 97 -5.69 4.87 -7.59
N PHE A 98 -5.97 6.18 -7.67
CA PHE A 98 -7.33 6.68 -7.78
C PHE A 98 -8.00 6.27 -9.11
N ILE A 99 -7.31 6.43 -10.25
CA ILE A 99 -7.83 6.02 -11.56
C ILE A 99 -8.11 4.50 -11.59
N LEU A 100 -7.24 3.70 -10.99
CA LEU A 100 -7.36 2.23 -10.93
C LEU A 100 -8.64 1.74 -10.22
N LEU A 101 -9.25 2.58 -9.36
CA LEU A 101 -10.54 2.29 -8.71
C LEU A 101 -11.70 2.21 -9.71
N PHE A 102 -11.61 2.92 -10.83
CA PHE A 102 -12.71 3.06 -11.78
C PHE A 102 -12.54 2.16 -13.01
N LEU A 103 -11.30 1.91 -13.42
CA LEU A 103 -11.00 1.11 -14.60
C LEU A 103 -11.55 -0.32 -14.49
N LYS A 104 -12.21 -0.79 -15.53
CA LYS A 104 -12.71 -2.17 -15.63
C LYS A 104 -11.56 -3.11 -16.05
N GLY A 105 -11.48 -4.27 -15.39
CA GLY A 105 -10.56 -5.35 -15.77
C GLY A 105 -10.89 -5.99 -17.12
N GLU A 106 -9.94 -6.71 -17.68
CA GLU A 106 -10.14 -7.60 -18.83
C GLU A 106 -11.13 -8.70 -18.49
N VAL A 107 -11.99 -9.04 -19.47
CA VAL A 107 -12.97 -10.12 -19.33
C VAL A 107 -12.35 -11.43 -19.80
N GLY A 108 -12.56 -12.50 -19.03
CA GLY A 108 -11.98 -13.81 -19.33
C GLY A 108 -10.53 -13.92 -18.86
N ASP A 109 -9.91 -15.05 -19.16
CA ASP A 109 -8.54 -15.36 -18.76
C ASP A 109 -7.53 -14.49 -19.51
N ASN A 110 -6.45 -14.08 -18.84
CA ASN A 110 -5.34 -13.35 -19.47
C ASN A 110 -3.99 -13.96 -19.08
N GLN A 111 -2.89 -13.39 -19.60
CA GLN A 111 -1.53 -13.90 -19.36
C GLN A 111 -1.11 -13.93 -17.87
N TYR A 112 -1.84 -13.21 -17.01
CA TYR A 112 -1.60 -13.13 -15.57
C TYR A 112 -2.51 -14.07 -14.76
N GLY A 113 -3.44 -14.78 -15.40
CA GLY A 113 -4.26 -15.82 -14.80
C GLY A 113 -5.74 -15.71 -15.14
N LYS A 114 -6.52 -16.58 -14.48
CA LYS A 114 -7.97 -16.68 -14.67
C LYS A 114 -8.72 -15.41 -14.29
N ASP A 115 -9.88 -15.17 -14.90
CA ASP A 115 -10.75 -14.04 -14.55
C ASP A 115 -11.09 -14.06 -13.04
N PRO A 116 -10.81 -12.98 -12.28
CA PRO A 116 -11.14 -12.94 -10.85
C PRO A 116 -12.66 -12.97 -10.58
N LYS A 117 -13.51 -12.85 -11.60
CA LYS A 117 -14.97 -13.02 -11.51
C LYS A 117 -15.47 -14.41 -11.90
N SER A 118 -14.61 -15.29 -12.43
CA SER A 118 -15.01 -16.66 -12.80
C SER A 118 -14.91 -17.65 -11.62
N LYS A 119 -14.78 -17.15 -10.39
CA LYS A 119 -14.83 -17.94 -9.16
C LYS A 119 -16.24 -18.01 -8.62
#